data_AF-H1KZG5-F1
#
_entry.id   AF-H1KZG5-F1
#
_cell.length_a   1.000
_cell.length_b   1.000
_cell.length_c   1.000
_cell.angle_alpha   90.00
_cell.angle_beta   90.00
_cell.angle_gamma   90.00
#
_symmetry.space_group_name_H-M   'P 1'
#
loop_
_entity.id
_entity.type
_entity.pdbx_description
1 polymer ?
#
loop_
_entity_poly.entity_id
_entity_poly.type
_entity_poly.pdbx_seq_one_letter_code
_entity_poly.pdbx_strand_id
1 'polypeptide(L)'
;MVLKDFRLDIDQLEIKPNHIFLFLICLFLIVSKVSITTSILVLLLSIFFYISFEVGEKWGEFDIKKDYHNIGYKIGIFFILIGVIFTILDLIWVRGVPLFEPASRRFLNVQFTMLSHLLPLGWAIVISSSKLNGIFKNTQSTINIKKIIIYSLIFSMFIGLLGYRTQIMVLLLATAFSMYYSNKIKTRDVLLLFLLIFLVLFGFSFFRLYVLGVEGNPITSRINLTMSILDILIQNYAGYFSGVIHTSIFSSWNLIPGPSSGPRTIIANSIGVSGVTITPTIFGAVVMDYGILGLVSYFGILGIVMGFCYKVAKRVKGVCLGFYSIMVAYLLVGIETGILDFEVVLFYVIGFLLCLKEIIRNKISILNRFNF
;
A
#
# COMPACT_ATOMS: atom_id res chain seq x y z
N MET A 1 -35.19 5.57 -34.89
CA MET A 1 -34.86 5.34 -33.47
C MET A 1 -33.60 4.48 -33.44
N VAL A 2 -32.43 5.11 -33.57
CA VAL A 2 -31.14 4.42 -33.71
C VAL A 2 -30.62 4.15 -32.30
N LEU A 3 -30.61 2.88 -31.90
CA LEU A 3 -29.84 2.37 -30.77
C LEU A 3 -28.37 2.67 -31.05
N LYS A 4 -27.90 3.80 -30.53
CA LYS A 4 -26.49 4.16 -30.51
C LYS A 4 -25.83 3.18 -29.54
N ASP A 5 -25.05 2.25 -30.08
CA ASP A 5 -24.17 1.37 -29.32
C ASP A 5 -23.39 2.20 -28.28
N PHE A 6 -23.81 2.11 -27.03
CA PHE A 6 -23.08 2.59 -25.87
C PHE A 6 -21.91 1.60 -25.63
N ARG A 7 -20.97 1.53 -26.58
CA ARG A 7 -19.65 0.96 -26.30
C ARG A 7 -18.94 1.95 -25.40
N LEU A 8 -19.09 1.77 -24.08
CA LEU A 8 -18.22 2.39 -23.10
C LEU A 8 -16.78 2.04 -23.47
N ASP A 9 -16.06 2.99 -24.05
CA ASP A 9 -14.64 2.83 -24.32
C ASP A 9 -13.91 2.82 -22.97
N ILE A 10 -13.66 1.61 -22.46
CA ILE A 10 -12.93 1.34 -21.21
C ILE A 10 -11.55 2.06 -21.19
N ASP A 11 -11.05 2.44 -22.36
CA ASP A 11 -9.80 3.16 -22.54
C ASP A 11 -9.87 4.64 -22.08
N GLN A 12 -11.08 5.22 -21.95
CA GLN A 12 -11.28 6.61 -21.49
C GLN A 12 -11.49 6.73 -19.97
N LEU A 13 -11.73 5.63 -19.25
CA LEU A 13 -11.98 5.66 -17.82
C LEU A 13 -10.66 5.75 -17.04
N GLU A 14 -10.38 6.91 -16.44
CA GLU A 14 -9.22 7.05 -15.57
C GLU A 14 -9.45 6.35 -14.23
N ILE A 15 -8.64 5.33 -13.94
CA ILE A 15 -8.72 4.58 -12.70
C ILE A 15 -7.96 5.35 -11.61
N LYS A 16 -8.69 6.15 -10.85
CA LYS A 16 -8.17 6.81 -9.64
C LYS A 16 -8.20 5.86 -8.42
N PRO A 17 -7.28 6.00 -7.45
CA PRO A 17 -7.24 5.09 -6.30
C PRO A 17 -8.41 5.21 -5.34
N ASN A 18 -9.04 6.39 -5.24
CA ASN A 18 -10.26 6.59 -4.46
C ASN A 18 -11.42 5.71 -4.97
N HIS A 19 -11.56 5.53 -6.29
CA HIS A 19 -12.55 4.61 -6.86
C HIS A 19 -12.26 3.15 -6.49
N ILE A 20 -11.00 2.71 -6.62
CA ILE A 20 -10.60 1.33 -6.27
C ILE A 20 -10.81 1.07 -4.78
N PHE A 21 -10.43 2.02 -3.92
CA PHE A 21 -10.58 1.92 -2.49
C PHE A 21 -12.05 1.75 -2.09
N LEU A 22 -12.94 2.60 -2.61
CA LEU A 22 -14.38 2.49 -2.36
C LEU A 22 -14.96 1.17 -2.88
N PHE A 23 -14.57 0.76 -4.09
CA PHE A 23 -15.02 -0.52 -4.67
C PHE A 23 -14.60 -1.72 -3.82
N LEU A 24 -13.35 -1.77 -3.38
CA LEU A 24 -12.85 -2.85 -2.53
C LEU A 24 -13.56 -2.89 -1.18
N ILE A 25 -13.85 -1.74 -0.58
CA ILE A 25 -14.60 -1.69 0.68
C ILE A 25 -16.02 -2.21 0.50
N CYS A 26 -16.72 -1.81 -0.56
CA CYS A 26 -18.04 -2.36 -0.87
C CYS A 26 -17.98 -3.88 -1.03
N LEU A 27 -16.96 -4.40 -1.73
CA LEU A 27 -16.76 -5.84 -1.89
C LEU A 27 -16.49 -6.53 -0.55
N PHE A 28 -15.67 -5.96 0.31
CA PHE A 28 -15.40 -6.49 1.65
C PHE A 28 -16.68 -6.55 2.48
N LEU A 29 -17.48 -5.49 2.47
CA LEU A 29 -18.74 -5.42 3.22
C LEU A 29 -19.77 -6.45 2.75
N ILE A 30 -19.93 -6.62 1.43
CA ILE A 30 -20.86 -7.61 0.85
C ILE A 30 -20.47 -9.04 1.23
N VAL A 31 -19.18 -9.35 1.26
CA VAL A 31 -18.67 -10.70 1.56
C VAL A 31 -18.65 -10.98 3.06
N SER A 32 -18.58 -9.93 3.89
CA SER A 32 -18.41 -10.04 5.34
C SER A 32 -19.73 -10.19 6.10
N LYS A 33 -19.72 -10.98 7.18
CA LYS A 33 -20.80 -11.05 8.18
C LYS A 33 -20.53 -10.09 9.32
N VAL A 34 -20.94 -8.84 9.15
CA VAL A 34 -20.63 -7.72 10.06
C VAL A 34 -21.91 -7.03 10.48
N SER A 35 -21.95 -6.44 11.68
CA SER A 35 -23.11 -5.67 12.11
C SER A 35 -23.45 -4.53 11.15
N ILE A 36 -24.73 -4.18 11.09
CA ILE A 36 -25.25 -3.13 10.20
C ILE A 36 -24.64 -1.77 10.55
N THR A 37 -24.46 -1.49 11.84
CA THR A 37 -23.92 -0.22 12.34
C THR A 37 -22.48 0.00 11.87
N THR A 38 -21.62 -1.01 11.98
CA THR A 38 -20.23 -0.90 11.54
C THR A 38 -20.11 -0.87 10.03
N SER A 39 -20.99 -1.59 9.31
CA SER A 39 -21.08 -1.51 7.85
C SER A 39 -21.42 -0.11 7.34
N ILE A 40 -22.43 0.53 7.95
CA ILE A 40 -22.83 1.92 7.64
C ILE A 40 -21.68 2.88 7.96
N LEU A 41 -21.03 2.73 9.12
CA LEU A 41 -19.91 3.58 9.53
C LEU A 41 -18.75 3.49 8.52
N VAL A 42 -18.34 2.27 8.15
CA VAL A 42 -17.25 2.04 7.18
C VAL A 42 -17.60 2.63 5.82
N LEU A 43 -18.83 2.49 5.35
CA LEU A 43 -19.29 3.12 4.10
C LEU A 43 -19.21 4.65 4.16
N LEU A 44 -19.71 5.26 5.24
CA LEU A 44 -19.69 6.72 5.41
C LEU A 44 -18.26 7.25 5.43
N LEU A 45 -17.35 6.59 6.15
CA LEU A 45 -15.93 6.96 6.18
C LEU A 45 -15.25 6.78 4.82
N SER A 46 -15.65 5.78 4.04
CA SER A 46 -15.11 5.57 2.69
C SER A 46 -15.57 6.65 1.72
N ILE A 47 -16.82 7.09 1.83
CA ILE A 47 -17.34 8.24 1.09
C ILE A 47 -16.63 9.52 1.53
N PHE A 48 -16.38 9.69 2.84
CA PHE A 48 -15.67 10.85 3.36
C PHE A 48 -14.21 10.90 2.86
N PHE A 49 -13.51 9.77 2.86
CA PHE A 49 -12.19 9.63 2.23
C PHE A 49 -12.24 10.00 0.75
N TYR A 50 -13.25 9.52 0.02
CA TYR A 50 -13.43 9.82 -1.39
C TYR A 50 -13.55 11.33 -1.67
N ILE A 51 -14.40 12.02 -0.91
CA ILE A 51 -14.59 13.48 -1.02
C ILE A 51 -13.28 14.20 -0.69
N SER A 52 -12.63 13.79 0.40
CA SER A 52 -11.36 14.38 0.86
C SER A 52 -10.23 14.20 -0.15
N PHE A 53 -10.21 13.07 -0.87
CA PHE A 53 -9.28 12.82 -1.96
C PHE A 53 -9.48 13.79 -3.12
N GLU A 54 -10.71 14.02 -3.57
CA GLU A 54 -11.01 14.96 -4.65
C GLU A 54 -10.65 16.41 -4.25
N VAL A 55 -10.84 16.79 -2.98
CA VAL A 55 -10.36 18.08 -2.45
C VAL A 55 -8.83 18.17 -2.48
N GLY A 56 -8.14 17.12 -2.02
CA GLY A 56 -6.68 17.03 -2.08
C GLY A 56 -6.13 17.11 -3.51
N GLU A 57 -6.82 16.49 -4.47
CA GLU A 57 -6.44 16.55 -5.88
C GLU A 57 -6.44 17.99 -6.41
N LYS A 58 -7.50 18.75 -6.11
CA LYS A 58 -7.60 20.18 -6.48
C LYS A 58 -6.49 20.99 -5.84
N TRP A 59 -6.12 20.70 -4.61
CA TRP A 59 -4.99 21.35 -3.94
C TRP A 59 -3.65 21.04 -4.60
N GLY A 60 -3.50 19.89 -5.24
CA GLY A 60 -2.29 19.51 -5.99
C GLY A 60 -2.19 20.13 -7.39
N GLU A 61 -3.16 20.95 -7.82
CA GLU A 61 -3.15 21.59 -9.14
C GLU A 61 -2.16 22.75 -9.25
N PHE A 62 -0.89 22.43 -9.44
CA PHE A 62 0.17 23.41 -9.74
C PHE A 62 0.88 23.13 -11.07
N ASP A 63 1.22 24.17 -11.82
CA ASP A 63 2.01 24.06 -13.05
C ASP A 63 3.46 23.66 -12.75
N ILE A 64 3.67 22.37 -12.51
CA ILE A 64 4.96 21.79 -12.20
C ILE A 64 5.69 21.47 -13.51
N LYS A 65 6.88 22.04 -13.71
CA LYS A 65 7.75 21.64 -14.82
C LYS A 65 8.12 20.16 -14.69
N LYS A 66 8.01 19.42 -15.79
CA LYS A 66 8.48 18.03 -15.88
C LYS A 66 9.99 18.01 -15.77
N ASP A 67 10.50 17.73 -14.58
CA ASP A 67 11.93 17.62 -14.38
C ASP A 67 12.33 16.14 -14.31
N TYR A 68 12.89 15.64 -15.41
CA TYR A 68 13.28 14.24 -15.56
C TYR A 68 14.65 14.00 -14.92
N HIS A 69 14.74 14.02 -13.60
CA HIS A 69 16.01 13.74 -12.93
C HIS A 69 16.37 12.24 -12.96
N ASN A 70 17.51 11.95 -13.57
CA ASN A 70 18.10 10.61 -13.72
C ASN A 70 18.53 9.97 -12.39
N ILE A 71 18.50 10.74 -11.29
CA ILE A 71 18.86 10.33 -9.93
C ILE A 71 17.94 9.22 -9.43
N GLY A 72 16.66 9.23 -9.82
CA GLY A 72 15.67 8.26 -9.32
C GLY A 72 16.03 6.81 -9.61
N TYR A 73 16.63 6.53 -10.78
CA TYR A 73 17.06 5.17 -11.12
C TYR A 73 18.16 4.65 -10.19
N LYS A 74 19.15 5.49 -9.85
CA LYS A 74 20.25 5.13 -8.94
C LYS A 74 19.72 4.87 -7.52
N ILE A 75 18.81 5.73 -7.03
CA ILE A 75 18.16 5.55 -5.73
C ILE A 75 17.36 4.23 -5.70
N GLY A 76 16.60 3.96 -6.76
CA GLY A 76 15.80 2.74 -6.84
C GLY A 76 16.66 1.47 -6.80
N ILE A 77 17.76 1.41 -7.56
CA ILE A 77 18.71 0.28 -7.51
C ILE A 77 19.33 0.13 -6.12
N PHE A 78 19.72 1.25 -5.50
CA PHE A 78 20.30 1.21 -4.15
C PHE A 78 19.34 0.59 -3.14
N PHE A 79 18.05 0.94 -3.18
CA PHE A 79 17.04 0.33 -2.31
C PHE A 79 16.77 -1.14 -2.62
N ILE A 80 16.80 -1.54 -3.90
CA ILE A 80 16.70 -2.97 -4.27
C ILE A 80 17.88 -3.74 -3.68
N LEU A 81 19.10 -3.22 -3.80
CA LEU A 81 20.30 -3.88 -3.31
C LEU A 81 20.27 -4.06 -1.79
N ILE A 82 19.89 -3.00 -1.06
CA ILE A 82 19.68 -3.09 0.39
C ILE A 82 18.62 -4.16 0.70
N GLY A 83 17.46 -4.07 0.07
CA GLY A 83 16.37 -5.00 0.34
C GLY A 83 16.77 -6.46 0.07
N VAL A 84 17.50 -6.73 -1.02
CA VAL A 84 18.01 -8.07 -1.33
C VAL A 84 18.98 -8.58 -0.27
N ILE A 85 19.96 -7.76 0.12
CA ILE A 85 20.95 -8.14 1.14
C ILE A 85 20.26 -8.47 2.45
N PHE A 86 19.33 -7.63 2.90
CA PHE A 86 18.65 -7.86 4.17
C PHE A 86 17.68 -9.05 4.14
N THR A 87 17.02 -9.35 3.01
CA THR A 87 16.28 -10.61 2.86
C THR A 87 17.19 -11.83 3.03
N ILE A 88 18.38 -11.81 2.44
CA ILE A 88 19.35 -12.91 2.57
C ILE A 88 19.83 -13.03 4.01
N LEU A 89 20.18 -11.91 4.66
CA LEU A 89 20.62 -11.90 6.05
C LEU A 89 19.55 -12.44 6.99
N ASP A 90 18.27 -12.11 6.77
CA ASP A 90 17.16 -12.59 7.58
C ASP A 90 16.94 -14.10 7.40
N LEU A 91 17.08 -14.63 6.18
CA LEU A 91 17.04 -16.07 5.92
C LEU A 91 18.22 -16.82 6.57
N ILE A 92 19.43 -16.25 6.52
CA ILE A 92 20.61 -16.82 7.19
C ILE A 92 20.42 -16.81 8.70
N TRP A 93 19.85 -15.74 9.25
CA TRP A 93 19.61 -15.58 10.68
C TRP A 93 18.68 -16.66 11.22
N VAL A 94 17.56 -16.89 10.52
CA VAL A 94 16.57 -17.90 10.92
C VAL A 94 17.04 -19.33 10.62
N ARG A 95 18.06 -19.51 9.78
CA ARG A 95 18.59 -20.83 9.33
C ARG A 95 17.52 -21.73 8.70
N GLY A 96 16.47 -21.13 8.15
CA GLY A 96 15.33 -21.82 7.58
C GLY A 96 14.55 -20.87 6.67
N VAL A 97 13.55 -21.41 5.98
CA VAL A 97 12.70 -20.64 5.07
C VAL A 97 11.31 -20.48 5.69
N PRO A 98 10.96 -19.29 6.22
CA PRO A 98 9.71 -19.08 6.94
C PRO A 98 8.43 -19.31 6.11
N LEU A 99 8.55 -19.36 4.78
CA LEU A 99 7.47 -19.76 3.88
C LEU A 99 7.07 -21.24 4.07
N PHE A 100 8.03 -22.14 4.25
CA PHE A 100 7.77 -23.59 4.41
C PHE A 100 7.54 -23.96 5.88
N GLU A 101 8.18 -23.25 6.80
CA GLU A 101 8.05 -23.48 8.23
C GLU A 101 7.52 -22.21 8.93
N PRO A 102 6.20 -22.09 9.14
CA PRO A 102 5.59 -20.91 9.76
C PRO A 102 6.13 -20.58 11.15
N ALA A 103 6.60 -21.58 11.91
CA ALA A 103 7.18 -21.40 13.24
C ALA A 103 8.44 -20.51 13.19
N SER A 104 9.22 -20.64 12.12
CA SER A 104 10.48 -19.94 11.90
C SER A 104 10.31 -18.42 11.76
N ARG A 105 9.09 -17.95 11.47
CA ARG A 105 8.76 -16.51 11.44
C ARG A 105 8.95 -15.80 12.78
N ARG A 106 8.79 -16.51 13.89
CA ARG A 106 8.95 -15.92 15.24
C ARG A 106 10.39 -15.52 15.55
N PHE A 107 11.35 -16.07 14.80
CA PHE A 107 12.78 -15.81 14.98
C PHE A 107 13.34 -14.79 13.99
N LEU A 108 12.50 -14.25 13.10
CA LEU A 108 12.91 -13.21 12.15
C LEU A 108 13.33 -11.95 12.92
N ASN A 109 14.40 -11.31 12.44
CA ASN A 109 14.84 -10.06 13.02
C ASN A 109 14.02 -8.92 12.44
N VAL A 110 13.23 -8.25 13.30
CA VAL A 110 12.34 -7.15 12.92
C VAL A 110 13.07 -6.06 12.10
N GLN A 111 14.33 -5.75 12.44
CA GLN A 111 15.10 -4.73 11.74
C GLN A 111 15.51 -5.18 10.33
N PHE A 112 15.90 -6.45 10.15
CA PHE A 112 16.25 -6.99 8.85
C PHE A 112 15.02 -7.14 7.96
N THR A 113 13.92 -7.62 8.53
CA THR A 113 12.63 -7.69 7.83
C THR A 113 12.19 -6.29 7.37
N MET A 114 12.29 -5.26 8.22
CA MET A 114 11.96 -3.88 7.81
C MET A 114 12.80 -3.40 6.64
N LEU A 115 14.13 -3.61 6.69
CA LEU A 115 15.03 -3.20 5.61
C LEU A 115 14.81 -4.00 4.32
N SER A 116 14.33 -5.25 4.41
CA SER A 116 13.90 -6.03 3.24
C SER A 116 12.72 -5.36 2.49
N HIS A 117 11.85 -4.64 3.21
CA HIS A 117 10.71 -3.91 2.65
C HIS A 117 11.11 -2.65 1.87
N LEU A 118 12.41 -2.32 1.78
CA LEU A 118 12.91 -1.35 0.81
C LEU A 118 12.93 -1.91 -0.62
N LEU A 119 12.87 -3.24 -0.80
CA LEU A 119 12.85 -3.84 -2.14
C LEU A 119 11.60 -3.44 -2.94
N PRO A 120 10.36 -3.53 -2.41
CA PRO A 120 9.17 -3.04 -3.11
C PRO A 120 9.26 -1.57 -3.50
N LEU A 121 9.75 -0.73 -2.58
CA LEU A 121 9.92 0.70 -2.82
C LEU A 121 10.95 0.96 -3.93
N GLY A 122 12.13 0.34 -3.83
CA GLY A 122 13.19 0.47 -4.82
C GLY A 122 12.73 0.07 -6.21
N TRP A 123 12.01 -1.06 -6.31
CA TRP A 123 11.48 -1.55 -7.58
C TRP A 123 10.42 -0.60 -8.17
N ALA A 124 9.49 -0.09 -7.36
CA ALA A 124 8.50 0.89 -7.81
C ALA A 124 9.16 2.18 -8.35
N ILE A 125 10.23 2.65 -7.70
CA ILE A 125 11.01 3.82 -8.13
C ILE A 125 11.77 3.54 -9.45
N VAL A 126 12.34 2.35 -9.61
CA VAL A 126 13.01 1.97 -10.86
C VAL A 126 12.01 1.98 -12.02
N ILE A 127 10.83 1.40 -11.83
CA ILE A 127 9.78 1.37 -12.88
C ILE A 127 9.32 2.79 -13.23
N SER A 128 9.17 3.67 -12.25
CA SER A 128 8.71 5.05 -12.48
C SER A 128 9.79 5.98 -13.04
N SER A 129 11.06 5.56 -13.05
CA SER A 129 12.19 6.38 -13.50
C SER A 129 12.23 6.61 -15.02
N SER A 130 12.69 7.80 -15.42
CA SER A 130 12.78 8.25 -16.82
C SER A 130 13.86 7.54 -17.64
N LYS A 131 14.91 7.04 -16.99
CA LYS A 131 16.00 6.30 -17.66
C LYS A 131 15.48 5.02 -18.31
N LEU A 132 14.55 4.34 -17.62
CA LEU A 132 13.82 3.24 -18.21
C LEU A 132 13.00 3.73 -19.41
N ASN A 133 12.33 4.88 -19.33
CA ASN A 133 11.58 5.41 -20.48
C ASN A 133 12.46 5.72 -21.70
N GLY A 134 13.70 6.18 -21.50
CA GLY A 134 14.66 6.44 -22.59
C GLY A 134 15.22 5.16 -23.21
N ILE A 135 15.67 4.21 -22.38
CA ILE A 135 16.15 2.89 -22.83
C ILE A 135 15.03 2.13 -23.55
N PHE A 136 13.78 2.31 -23.12
CA PHE A 136 12.64 1.56 -23.62
C PHE A 136 11.99 2.17 -24.86
N LYS A 137 12.32 3.43 -25.22
CA LYS A 137 11.83 4.08 -26.45
C LYS A 137 12.50 3.54 -27.72
N ASN A 138 13.70 2.97 -27.59
CA ASN A 138 14.50 2.41 -28.70
C ASN A 138 14.29 0.90 -28.93
N THR A 139 13.49 0.20 -28.12
CA THR A 139 13.31 -1.26 -28.22
C THR A 139 11.83 -1.60 -28.12
N GLN A 140 11.31 -2.39 -29.08
CA GLN A 140 9.93 -2.89 -29.19
C GLN A 140 9.17 -2.93 -27.84
N SER A 141 8.14 -2.09 -27.68
CA SER A 141 7.55 -1.80 -26.35
C SER A 141 6.97 -3.02 -25.62
N THR A 142 6.60 -4.08 -26.34
CA THR A 142 5.99 -5.30 -25.79
C THR A 142 6.98 -6.23 -25.07
N ILE A 143 8.22 -6.35 -25.57
CA ILE A 143 9.27 -7.19 -24.96
C ILE A 143 9.67 -6.66 -23.58
N ASN A 144 9.54 -5.36 -23.42
CA ASN A 144 9.96 -4.60 -22.26
C ASN A 144 8.96 -4.66 -21.10
N ILE A 145 7.65 -4.68 -21.37
CA ILE A 145 6.61 -4.89 -20.35
C ILE A 145 6.73 -6.31 -19.77
N LYS A 146 6.98 -7.31 -20.62
CA LYS A 146 7.21 -8.70 -20.18
C LYS A 146 8.38 -8.81 -19.19
N LYS A 147 9.50 -8.11 -19.45
CA LYS A 147 10.64 -8.08 -18.53
C LYS A 147 10.28 -7.48 -17.17
N ILE A 148 9.52 -6.37 -17.14
CA ILE A 148 9.08 -5.77 -15.88
C ILE A 148 8.21 -6.75 -15.08
N ILE A 149 7.27 -7.43 -15.75
CA ILE A 149 6.41 -8.43 -15.11
C ILE A 149 7.24 -9.62 -14.57
N ILE A 150 8.16 -10.15 -15.36
CA ILE A 150 9.04 -11.25 -14.95
C ILE A 150 9.88 -10.87 -13.73
N TYR A 151 10.54 -9.70 -13.75
CA TYR A 151 11.31 -9.24 -12.59
C TYR A 151 10.42 -8.97 -11.38
N SER A 152 9.22 -8.43 -11.57
CA SER A 152 8.26 -8.25 -10.46
C SER A 152 7.86 -9.59 -9.84
N LEU A 153 7.66 -10.64 -10.64
CA LEU A 153 7.37 -11.98 -10.15
C LEU A 153 8.56 -12.58 -9.40
N ILE A 154 9.77 -12.47 -9.94
CA ILE A 154 11.00 -12.96 -9.28
C ILE A 154 11.19 -12.27 -7.92
N PHE A 155 11.09 -10.95 -7.88
CA PHE A 155 11.21 -10.19 -6.63
C PHE A 155 10.07 -10.51 -5.65
N SER A 156 8.86 -10.77 -6.15
CA SER A 156 7.73 -11.16 -5.31
C SER A 156 7.95 -12.54 -4.67
N MET A 157 8.46 -13.51 -5.43
CA MET A 157 8.81 -14.83 -4.91
C MET A 157 9.94 -14.73 -3.89
N PHE A 158 10.95 -13.90 -4.17
CA PHE A 158 12.10 -13.71 -3.31
C PHE A 158 11.72 -13.11 -1.95
N ILE A 159 10.92 -12.03 -1.91
CA ILE A 159 10.38 -11.49 -0.65
C ILE A 159 9.43 -12.51 0.00
N GLY A 160 8.68 -13.26 -0.81
CA GLY A 160 7.77 -14.30 -0.34
C GLY A 160 8.43 -15.40 0.48
N LEU A 161 9.76 -15.61 0.34
CA LEU A 161 10.51 -16.56 1.17
C LEU A 161 10.42 -16.26 2.66
N LEU A 162 10.27 -14.98 3.04
CA LEU A 162 10.06 -14.56 4.43
C LEU A 162 8.67 -14.93 4.98
N GLY A 163 7.77 -15.44 4.14
CA GLY A 163 6.43 -15.86 4.55
C GLY A 163 5.42 -14.72 4.73
N TYR A 164 5.76 -13.49 4.33
CA TYR A 164 4.86 -12.33 4.39
C TYR A 164 4.08 -12.13 3.09
N ARG A 165 2.79 -12.47 3.11
CA ARG A 165 1.87 -12.34 1.96
C ARG A 165 1.57 -10.89 1.58
N THR A 166 1.54 -9.98 2.55
CA THR A 166 1.26 -8.56 2.33
C THR A 166 2.31 -7.90 1.45
N GLN A 167 3.59 -8.23 1.66
CA GLN A 167 4.68 -7.62 0.89
C GLN A 167 4.68 -8.04 -0.58
N ILE A 168 4.26 -9.29 -0.86
CA ILE A 168 4.01 -9.76 -2.23
C ILE A 168 2.92 -8.91 -2.88
N MET A 169 1.79 -8.70 -2.20
CA MET A 169 0.69 -7.87 -2.71
C MET A 169 1.15 -6.43 -2.96
N VAL A 170 1.86 -5.84 -2.00
CA VAL A 170 2.33 -4.45 -2.08
C VAL A 170 3.25 -4.28 -3.27
N LEU A 171 4.24 -5.17 -3.45
CA LEU A 171 5.14 -5.13 -4.60
C LEU A 171 4.36 -5.18 -5.92
N LEU A 172 3.47 -6.17 -6.08
CA LEU A 172 2.73 -6.35 -7.32
C LEU A 172 1.78 -5.17 -7.61
N LEU A 173 1.03 -4.69 -6.61
CA LEU A 173 0.16 -3.51 -6.76
C LEU A 173 0.98 -2.25 -7.07
N ALA A 174 2.10 -2.02 -6.38
CA ALA A 174 2.96 -0.88 -6.65
C ALA A 174 3.55 -0.93 -8.07
N THR A 175 3.87 -2.13 -8.59
CA THR A 175 4.27 -2.27 -10.00
C THR A 175 3.13 -1.91 -10.95
N ALA A 176 1.90 -2.34 -10.66
CA ALA A 176 0.73 -2.03 -11.47
C ALA A 176 0.49 -0.52 -11.56
N PHE A 177 0.47 0.16 -10.41
CA PHE A 177 0.25 1.60 -10.33
C PHE A 177 1.40 2.40 -10.94
N SER A 178 2.65 2.01 -10.69
CA SER A 178 3.81 2.70 -11.27
C SER A 178 3.83 2.58 -12.79
N MET A 179 3.43 1.44 -13.36
CA MET A 179 3.30 1.27 -14.81
C MET A 179 2.12 2.06 -15.39
N TYR A 180 0.97 2.03 -14.72
CA TYR A 180 -0.23 2.74 -15.15
C TYR A 180 0.00 4.26 -15.20
N TYR A 181 0.42 4.87 -14.10
CA TYR A 181 0.65 6.31 -14.01
C TYR A 181 1.92 6.80 -14.74
N SER A 182 2.82 5.88 -15.11
CA SER A 182 3.90 6.19 -16.05
C SER A 182 3.41 6.31 -17.50
N ASN A 183 2.16 5.96 -17.79
CA ASN A 183 1.55 5.81 -19.13
C ASN A 183 2.22 4.71 -19.96
N LYS A 184 2.68 3.63 -19.32
CA LYS A 184 3.30 2.48 -20.03
C LYS A 184 2.29 1.45 -20.51
N ILE A 185 1.11 1.43 -19.88
CA ILE A 185 0.09 0.39 -20.02
C ILE A 185 -1.28 1.04 -20.20
N LYS A 186 -2.17 0.42 -20.99
CA LYS A 186 -3.56 0.87 -21.16
C LYS A 186 -4.43 0.37 -19.99
N THR A 187 -5.57 1.00 -19.76
CA THR A 187 -6.52 0.59 -18.68
C THR A 187 -6.92 -0.89 -18.77
N ARG A 188 -7.07 -1.42 -19.99
CA ARG A 188 -7.33 -2.86 -20.23
C ARG A 188 -6.24 -3.78 -19.69
N ASP A 189 -4.97 -3.48 -19.92
CA ASP A 189 -3.91 -4.36 -19.42
C ASP A 189 -3.67 -4.18 -17.91
N VAL A 190 -4.07 -3.04 -17.32
CA VAL A 190 -4.13 -2.90 -15.86
C VAL A 190 -5.16 -3.85 -15.26
N LEU A 191 -6.36 -3.96 -15.85
CA LEU A 191 -7.37 -4.92 -15.41
C LEU A 191 -6.86 -6.37 -15.51
N LEU A 192 -6.18 -6.72 -16.59
CA LEU A 192 -5.53 -8.04 -16.73
C LEU A 192 -4.46 -8.27 -15.65
N LEU A 193 -3.69 -7.24 -15.30
CA LEU A 193 -2.66 -7.33 -14.28
C LEU A 193 -3.29 -7.48 -12.88
N PHE A 194 -4.38 -6.77 -12.58
CA PHE A 194 -5.16 -7.00 -11.35
C PHE A 194 -5.73 -8.43 -11.28
N LEU A 195 -6.21 -8.96 -12.40
CA LEU A 195 -6.70 -10.35 -12.48
C LEU A 195 -5.56 -11.35 -12.26
N LEU A 196 -4.37 -11.08 -12.81
CA LEU A 196 -3.18 -11.90 -12.57
C LEU A 196 -2.74 -11.86 -11.09
N ILE A 197 -2.76 -10.68 -10.47
CA ILE A 197 -2.50 -10.53 -9.03
C ILE A 197 -3.50 -11.37 -8.23
N PHE A 198 -4.79 -11.26 -8.54
CA PHE A 198 -5.84 -12.04 -7.88
C PHE A 198 -5.59 -13.55 -8.01
N LEU A 199 -5.25 -14.05 -9.21
CA LEU A 199 -4.93 -15.47 -9.44
C LEU A 199 -3.72 -15.94 -8.64
N VAL A 200 -2.63 -15.16 -8.60
CA VAL A 200 -1.44 -15.48 -7.82
C VAL A 200 -1.79 -15.61 -6.34
N LEU A 201 -2.60 -14.69 -5.81
CA LEU A 201 -3.02 -14.68 -4.40
C LEU A 201 -3.97 -15.82 -4.06
N PHE A 202 -4.89 -16.12 -4.97
CA PHE A 202 -5.77 -17.27 -4.87
C PHE A 202 -4.95 -18.56 -4.82
N GLY A 203 -3.99 -18.72 -5.73
CA GLY A 203 -3.07 -19.85 -5.77
C GLY A 203 -2.27 -20.03 -4.48
N PHE A 204 -1.66 -18.95 -3.96
CA PHE A 204 -0.94 -18.99 -2.67
C PHE A 204 -1.85 -19.38 -1.49
N SER A 205 -3.11 -18.92 -1.51
CA SER A 205 -4.06 -19.21 -0.45
C SER A 205 -4.52 -20.66 -0.46
N PHE A 206 -4.76 -21.23 -1.64
CA PHE A 206 -5.08 -22.65 -1.82
C PHE A 206 -3.90 -23.55 -1.46
N PHE A 207 -2.70 -23.23 -1.95
CA PHE A 207 -1.48 -23.98 -1.64
C PHE A 207 -1.28 -24.10 -0.13
N ARG A 208 -1.49 -23.01 0.62
CA ARG A 208 -1.34 -23.01 2.06
C ARG A 208 -2.39 -23.86 2.78
N LEU A 209 -3.66 -23.81 2.36
CA LEU A 209 -4.70 -24.65 2.96
C LEU A 209 -4.40 -26.13 2.73
N TYR A 210 -3.92 -26.47 1.54
CA TYR A 210 -3.47 -27.82 1.21
C TYR A 210 -2.32 -28.27 2.12
N VAL A 211 -1.29 -27.43 2.29
CA VAL A 211 -0.14 -27.73 3.17
C VAL A 211 -0.54 -27.82 4.65
N LEU A 212 -1.50 -27.02 5.11
CA LEU A 212 -1.94 -27.01 6.50
C LEU A 212 -3.06 -28.02 6.81
N GLY A 213 -3.62 -28.69 5.81
CA GLY A 213 -4.72 -29.66 5.99
C GLY A 213 -6.01 -29.04 6.55
N VAL A 214 -6.23 -27.73 6.34
CA VAL A 214 -7.41 -27.03 6.86
C VAL A 214 -8.46 -26.90 5.75
N GLU A 215 -9.67 -27.39 6.00
CA GLU A 215 -10.81 -27.26 5.08
C GLU A 215 -11.48 -25.88 5.20
N GLY A 216 -11.81 -25.26 4.06
CA GLY A 216 -12.55 -23.99 4.00
C GLY A 216 -12.18 -23.10 2.81
N ASN A 217 -12.98 -22.06 2.54
CA ASN A 217 -12.62 -21.04 1.55
C ASN A 217 -11.67 -20.01 2.20
N PRO A 218 -10.43 -19.87 1.71
CA PRO A 218 -9.41 -19.04 2.37
C PRO A 218 -9.71 -17.54 2.30
N ILE A 219 -10.51 -17.11 1.32
CA ILE A 219 -10.81 -15.70 1.11
C ILE A 219 -11.92 -15.25 2.07
N THR A 220 -13.04 -15.98 2.09
CA THR A 220 -14.21 -15.58 2.89
C THR A 220 -13.92 -15.72 4.38
N SER A 221 -13.20 -16.75 4.79
CA SER A 221 -12.77 -16.92 6.19
C SER A 221 -11.92 -15.75 6.67
N ARG A 222 -11.03 -15.24 5.82
CA ARG A 222 -10.12 -14.15 6.17
C ARG A 222 -10.83 -12.79 6.23
N ILE A 223 -11.67 -12.47 5.24
CA ILE A 223 -12.47 -11.25 5.24
C ILE A 223 -13.43 -11.24 6.45
N ASN A 224 -14.05 -12.38 6.76
CA ASN A 224 -14.92 -12.49 7.94
C ASN A 224 -14.14 -12.29 9.24
N LEU A 225 -12.95 -12.87 9.37
CA LEU A 225 -12.13 -12.72 10.56
C LEU A 225 -11.69 -11.26 10.78
N THR A 226 -11.21 -10.57 9.74
CA THR A 226 -10.76 -9.18 9.90
C THR A 226 -11.91 -8.24 10.20
N MET A 227 -13.05 -8.43 9.55
CA MET A 227 -14.20 -7.56 9.75
C MET A 227 -14.96 -7.88 11.05
N SER A 228 -14.97 -9.12 11.53
CA SER A 228 -15.52 -9.45 12.86
C SER A 228 -14.68 -8.85 13.98
N ILE A 229 -13.34 -8.86 13.83
CA ILE A 229 -12.45 -8.14 14.74
C ILE A 229 -12.79 -6.65 14.74
N LEU A 230 -12.92 -6.03 13.56
CA LEU A 230 -13.31 -4.62 13.45
C LEU A 230 -14.64 -4.35 14.20
N ASP A 231 -15.62 -5.23 14.07
CA ASP A 231 -16.92 -5.10 14.73
C ASP A 231 -16.78 -5.10 16.26
N ILE A 232 -16.00 -6.05 16.81
CA ILE A 232 -15.68 -6.12 18.23
C ILE A 232 -14.97 -4.84 18.71
N LEU A 233 -14.02 -4.32 17.92
CA LEU A 233 -13.27 -3.12 18.28
C LEU A 233 -14.15 -1.87 18.32
N ILE A 234 -15.08 -1.72 17.38
CA ILE A 234 -16.01 -0.58 17.35
C ILE A 234 -16.99 -0.64 18.52
N GLN A 235 -17.51 -1.82 18.84
CA GLN A 235 -18.52 -1.97 19.89
C GLN A 235 -17.94 -1.81 21.30
N ASN A 236 -16.73 -2.32 21.54
CA ASN A 236 -16.21 -2.47 22.91
C ASN A 236 -15.00 -1.58 23.24
N TYR A 237 -14.26 -1.08 22.25
CA TYR A 237 -12.96 -0.44 22.47
C TYR A 237 -12.83 0.95 21.83
N ALA A 238 -13.93 1.56 21.37
CA ALA A 238 -13.88 2.88 20.74
C ALA A 238 -13.35 3.97 21.70
N GLY A 239 -12.19 4.55 21.36
CA GLY A 239 -11.53 5.61 22.14
C GLY A 239 -10.84 5.14 23.44
N TYR A 240 -10.69 3.83 23.65
CA TYR A 240 -10.14 3.29 24.89
C TYR A 240 -8.64 3.62 25.09
N PHE A 241 -7.86 3.64 24.01
CA PHE A 241 -6.39 3.69 24.09
C PHE A 241 -5.81 5.10 23.99
N SER A 242 -6.60 6.14 23.70
CA SER A 242 -6.18 7.54 23.73
C SER A 242 -4.85 7.86 23.00
N GLY A 243 -4.51 7.13 21.94
CA GLY A 243 -3.29 7.32 21.15
C GLY A 243 -2.13 6.35 21.48
N VAL A 244 -2.31 5.44 22.44
CA VAL A 244 -1.28 4.46 22.83
C VAL A 244 -0.91 3.51 21.68
N ILE A 245 -1.87 3.14 20.81
CA ILE A 245 -1.60 2.22 19.71
C ILE A 245 -0.75 2.91 18.63
N HIS A 246 -1.07 4.15 18.24
CA HIS A 246 -0.29 4.88 17.24
C HIS A 246 1.07 5.32 17.79
N THR A 247 1.18 5.67 19.08
CA THR A 247 2.49 5.96 19.70
C THR A 247 3.36 4.71 19.79
N SER A 248 2.75 3.52 19.94
CA SER A 248 3.49 2.25 19.93
C SER A 248 4.22 1.94 18.62
N ILE A 249 3.81 2.56 17.51
CA ILE A 249 4.53 2.49 16.23
C ILE A 249 5.96 3.02 16.38
N PHE A 250 6.14 4.09 17.17
CA PHE A 250 7.44 4.74 17.39
C PHE A 250 8.13 4.23 18.65
N SER A 251 7.39 3.96 19.73
CA SER A 251 8.00 3.50 20.98
C SER A 251 8.52 2.07 20.93
N SER A 252 7.93 1.21 20.08
CA SER A 252 8.49 -0.14 19.83
C SER A 252 9.90 -0.10 19.22
N TRP A 253 10.30 1.04 18.66
CA TRP A 253 11.64 1.31 18.13
C TRP A 253 12.51 2.13 19.09
N ASN A 254 12.07 2.33 20.33
CA ASN A 254 12.74 3.18 21.34
C ASN A 254 12.98 4.63 20.88
N LEU A 255 12.22 5.13 19.90
CA LEU A 255 12.32 6.53 19.45
C LEU A 255 11.61 7.50 20.41
N ILE A 256 10.56 7.02 21.06
CA ILE A 256 9.72 7.77 21.99
C ILE A 256 9.46 6.86 23.20
N PRO A 257 9.38 7.38 24.44
CA PRO A 257 8.95 6.59 25.58
C PRO A 257 7.53 6.05 25.37
N GLY A 258 7.33 4.76 25.61
CA GLY A 258 6.03 4.10 25.44
C GLY A 258 6.12 2.57 25.47
N PRO A 259 5.04 1.87 25.07
CA PRO A 259 5.02 0.41 25.04
C PRO A 259 6.11 -0.16 24.12
N SER A 260 6.81 -1.20 24.59
CA SER A 260 7.80 -1.92 23.77
C SER A 260 7.15 -2.91 22.80
N SER A 261 5.88 -3.27 23.02
CA SER A 261 5.11 -4.14 22.14
C SER A 261 4.64 -3.40 20.90
N GLY A 262 4.74 -4.05 19.74
CA GLY A 262 4.22 -3.50 18.49
C GLY A 262 2.68 -3.32 18.51
N PRO A 263 2.14 -2.39 17.71
CA PRO A 263 0.71 -2.05 17.72
C PRO A 263 -0.21 -3.27 17.58
N ARG A 264 0.08 -4.15 16.61
CA ARG A 264 -0.74 -5.36 16.35
C ARG A 264 -0.75 -6.36 17.52
N THR A 265 0.29 -6.36 18.35
CA THR A 265 0.37 -7.19 19.56
C THR A 265 -0.47 -6.60 20.69
N ILE A 266 -0.45 -5.27 20.85
CA ILE A 266 -1.29 -4.58 21.84
C ILE A 266 -2.77 -4.86 21.56
N ILE A 267 -3.16 -4.78 20.28
CA ILE A 267 -4.54 -5.06 19.84
C ILE A 267 -4.94 -6.51 20.07
N ALA A 268 -4.04 -7.46 19.82
CA ALA A 268 -4.34 -8.87 20.05
C ALA A 268 -4.53 -9.18 21.54
N ASN A 269 -3.63 -8.65 22.38
CA ASN A 269 -3.71 -8.80 23.82
C ASN A 269 -4.98 -8.17 24.40
N SER A 270 -5.44 -7.04 23.85
CA SER A 270 -6.67 -6.39 24.33
C SER A 270 -7.94 -7.18 24.05
N ILE A 271 -7.97 -7.98 22.98
CA ILE A 271 -9.08 -8.89 22.69
C ILE A 271 -8.90 -10.29 23.30
N GLY A 272 -7.95 -10.44 24.23
CA GLY A 272 -7.73 -11.67 24.99
C GLY A 272 -6.92 -12.75 24.25
N VAL A 273 -6.29 -12.44 23.12
CA VAL A 273 -5.49 -13.40 22.35
C VAL A 273 -4.01 -13.10 22.56
N SER A 274 -3.38 -13.81 23.49
CA SER A 274 -1.98 -13.64 23.84
C SER A 274 -1.03 -14.42 22.92
N GLY A 275 0.17 -13.88 22.70
CA GLY A 275 1.23 -14.54 21.93
C GLY A 275 1.03 -14.56 20.41
N VAL A 276 0.05 -13.81 19.89
CA VAL A 276 -0.17 -13.63 18.45
C VAL A 276 -0.33 -12.16 18.09
N THR A 277 -0.11 -11.82 16.83
CA THR A 277 -0.41 -10.49 16.29
C THR A 277 -1.71 -10.56 15.51
N ILE A 278 -2.63 -9.64 15.78
CA ILE A 278 -3.88 -9.52 15.05
C ILE A 278 -3.82 -8.25 14.21
N THR A 279 -4.18 -8.38 12.93
CA THR A 279 -4.20 -7.26 12.00
C THR A 279 -5.56 -6.58 12.09
N PRO A 280 -5.68 -5.38 12.68
CA PRO A 280 -6.89 -4.59 12.52
C PRO A 280 -6.98 -4.11 11.06
N THR A 281 -8.18 -3.85 10.58
CA THR A 281 -8.37 -3.08 9.34
C THR A 281 -7.82 -1.65 9.52
N ILE A 282 -7.68 -0.90 8.42
CA ILE A 282 -7.30 0.53 8.45
C ILE A 282 -8.17 1.39 9.37
N PHE A 283 -9.39 0.94 9.68
CA PHE A 283 -10.31 1.57 10.61
C PHE A 283 -10.01 1.20 12.08
N GLY A 284 -9.68 -0.05 12.36
CA GLY A 284 -9.71 -0.62 13.72
C GLY A 284 -8.76 0.07 14.70
N ALA A 285 -7.53 0.35 14.29
CA ALA A 285 -6.57 1.01 15.19
C ALA A 285 -6.93 2.46 15.52
N VAL A 286 -7.49 3.17 14.54
CA VAL A 286 -7.92 4.57 14.70
C VAL A 286 -9.15 4.65 15.60
N VAL A 287 -10.12 3.75 15.43
CA VAL A 287 -11.28 3.62 16.33
C VAL A 287 -10.82 3.45 17.77
N MET A 288 -9.85 2.56 18.01
CA MET A 288 -9.43 2.25 19.37
C MET A 288 -8.68 3.37 20.07
N ASP A 289 -7.87 4.13 19.33
CA ASP A 289 -7.14 5.26 19.91
C ASP A 289 -8.00 6.51 20.04
N TYR A 290 -8.74 6.87 18.99
CA TYR A 290 -9.35 8.20 18.86
C TYR A 290 -10.89 8.15 18.76
N GLY A 291 -11.48 6.97 18.86
CA GLY A 291 -12.92 6.78 18.74
C GLY A 291 -13.46 7.04 17.34
N ILE A 292 -14.79 7.12 17.25
CA ILE A 292 -15.50 7.34 15.98
C ILE A 292 -15.20 8.73 15.39
N LEU A 293 -15.07 9.76 16.23
CA LEU A 293 -14.73 11.10 15.78
C LEU A 293 -13.34 11.17 15.15
N GLY A 294 -12.36 10.48 15.74
CA GLY A 294 -11.00 10.41 15.21
C GLY A 294 -10.92 9.77 13.82
N LEU A 295 -11.82 8.84 13.49
CA LEU A 295 -11.89 8.26 12.14
C LEU A 295 -12.19 9.31 11.07
N VAL A 296 -13.10 10.24 11.35
CA VAL A 296 -13.45 11.29 10.39
C VAL A 296 -12.22 12.14 10.10
N SER A 297 -11.54 12.63 11.14
CA SER A 297 -10.30 13.40 10.98
C SER A 297 -9.21 12.61 10.25
N TYR A 298 -9.01 11.34 10.61
CA TYR A 298 -8.01 10.47 10.01
C TYR A 298 -8.25 10.26 8.50
N PHE A 299 -9.45 9.84 8.10
CA PHE A 299 -9.77 9.62 6.68
C PHE A 299 -9.85 10.93 5.89
N GLY A 300 -10.17 12.05 6.54
CA GLY A 300 -10.08 13.38 5.96
C GLY A 300 -8.66 13.75 5.58
N ILE A 301 -7.74 13.67 6.56
CA ILE A 301 -6.31 13.99 6.35
C ILE A 301 -5.70 13.01 5.35
N LEU A 302 -5.94 11.70 5.53
CA LEU A 302 -5.41 10.67 4.63
C LEU A 302 -5.92 10.87 3.19
N GLY A 303 -7.20 11.20 3.02
CA GLY A 303 -7.79 11.51 1.72
C GLY A 303 -7.10 12.71 1.07
N ILE A 304 -6.98 13.83 1.78
CA ILE A 304 -6.34 15.05 1.27
C ILE A 304 -4.88 14.77 0.88
N VAL A 305 -4.11 14.10 1.74
CA VAL A 305 -2.70 13.75 1.48
C VAL A 305 -2.58 12.87 0.23
N MET A 306 -3.41 11.82 0.12
CA MET A 306 -3.38 10.91 -1.01
C MET A 306 -3.79 11.61 -2.32
N GLY A 307 -4.83 12.44 -2.31
CA GLY A 307 -5.27 13.22 -3.47
C GLY A 307 -4.25 14.24 -3.93
N PHE A 308 -3.60 14.91 -2.98
CA PHE A 308 -2.51 15.85 -3.27
C PHE A 308 -1.30 15.13 -3.89
N CYS A 309 -0.83 14.05 -3.26
CA CYS A 309 0.28 13.25 -3.77
C CYS A 309 -0.02 12.66 -5.16
N TYR A 310 -1.27 12.24 -5.41
CA TYR A 310 -1.71 11.74 -6.71
C TYR A 310 -1.41 12.73 -7.83
N LYS A 311 -1.89 13.97 -7.68
CA LYS A 311 -1.79 14.99 -8.72
C LYS A 311 -0.34 15.37 -8.99
N VAL A 312 0.45 15.55 -7.92
CA VAL A 312 1.88 15.89 -8.00
C VAL A 312 2.68 14.76 -8.63
N ALA A 313 2.50 13.52 -8.15
CA ALA A 313 3.25 12.35 -8.62
C ALA A 313 2.99 12.04 -10.10
N LYS A 314 1.74 12.19 -10.56
CA LYS A 314 1.37 12.01 -11.97
C LYS A 314 2.08 13.01 -12.90
N ARG A 315 2.32 14.25 -12.43
CA ARG A 315 2.98 15.31 -13.18
C ARG A 315 4.51 15.18 -13.18
N VAL A 316 5.11 15.01 -12.00
CA VAL A 316 6.58 14.95 -11.82
C VAL A 316 7.17 13.63 -12.34
N LYS A 317 6.47 12.51 -12.11
CA LYS A 317 6.96 11.14 -12.36
C LYS A 317 8.25 10.84 -11.58
N GLY A 318 8.95 9.74 -11.89
CA GLY A 318 10.20 9.38 -11.20
C GLY A 318 9.99 8.98 -9.73
N VAL A 319 10.83 9.48 -8.83
CA VAL A 319 10.84 9.06 -7.41
C VAL A 319 9.50 9.32 -6.72
N CYS A 320 8.89 10.49 -6.94
CA CYS A 320 7.57 10.83 -6.39
C CYS A 320 6.51 9.80 -6.81
N LEU A 321 6.55 9.35 -8.06
CA LEU A 321 5.61 8.33 -8.53
C LEU A 321 5.89 6.95 -7.95
N GLY A 322 7.15 6.60 -7.68
CA GLY A 322 7.52 5.36 -7.01
C GLY A 322 6.96 5.30 -5.58
N PHE A 323 7.19 6.36 -4.80
CA PHE A 323 6.63 6.49 -3.44
C PHE A 323 5.10 6.50 -3.45
N TYR A 324 4.49 7.28 -4.34
CA TYR A 324 3.03 7.31 -4.46
C TYR A 324 2.43 5.94 -4.80
N SER A 325 3.06 5.17 -5.70
CA SER A 325 2.60 3.83 -6.07
C SER A 325 2.63 2.87 -4.88
N ILE A 326 3.63 2.99 -4.00
CA ILE A 326 3.72 2.23 -2.75
C ILE A 326 2.67 2.68 -1.73
N MET A 327 2.47 3.99 -1.57
CA MET A 327 1.42 4.52 -0.69
C MET A 327 0.04 4.00 -1.11
N VAL A 328 -0.28 4.01 -2.41
CA VAL A 328 -1.54 3.45 -2.92
C VAL A 328 -1.62 1.95 -2.66
N ALA A 329 -0.54 1.20 -2.88
CA ALA A 329 -0.52 -0.24 -2.63
C ALA A 329 -0.80 -0.56 -1.14
N TYR A 330 -0.15 0.14 -0.21
CA TYR A 330 -0.41 -0.01 1.22
C TYR A 330 -1.79 0.49 1.64
N LEU A 331 -2.35 1.51 0.98
CA LEU A 331 -3.74 1.94 1.24
C LEU A 331 -4.72 0.80 0.95
N LEU A 332 -4.58 0.14 -0.20
CA LEU A 332 -5.49 -0.94 -0.61
C LEU A 332 -5.30 -2.19 0.23
N VAL A 333 -4.05 -2.59 0.50
CA VAL A 333 -3.74 -3.74 1.37
C VAL A 333 -4.10 -3.45 2.83
N GLY A 334 -4.05 -2.17 3.23
CA GLY A 334 -4.42 -1.69 4.56
C GLY A 334 -5.90 -1.88 4.90
N ILE A 335 -6.79 -2.01 3.90
CA ILE A 335 -8.20 -2.36 4.13
C ILE A 335 -8.30 -3.64 4.98
N GLU A 336 -7.48 -4.64 4.65
CA GLU A 336 -7.44 -5.92 5.37
C GLU A 336 -6.50 -5.89 6.58
N THR A 337 -5.32 -5.25 6.44
CA THR A 337 -4.20 -5.48 7.37
C THR A 337 -3.79 -4.28 8.23
N GLY A 338 -4.41 -3.13 7.99
CA GLY A 338 -4.16 -1.87 8.69
C GLY A 338 -2.81 -1.24 8.31
N ILE A 339 -2.69 0.07 8.59
CA ILE A 339 -1.46 0.85 8.37
C ILE A 339 -0.83 1.10 9.74
N LEU A 340 -0.11 0.11 10.26
CA LEU A 340 0.47 0.15 11.61
C LEU A 340 1.97 -0.16 11.66
N ASP A 341 2.55 -0.54 10.53
CA ASP A 341 3.98 -0.86 10.47
C ASP A 341 4.77 0.45 10.33
N PHE A 342 5.86 0.57 11.09
CA PHE A 342 6.67 1.79 11.16
C PHE A 342 7.20 2.21 9.79
N GLU A 343 7.68 1.26 8.97
CA GLU A 343 8.16 1.58 7.63
C GLU A 343 7.07 2.15 6.72
N VAL A 344 5.81 1.71 6.90
CA VAL A 344 4.71 2.18 6.07
C VAL A 344 4.40 3.63 6.41
N VAL A 345 4.33 3.98 7.70
CA VAL A 345 4.17 5.38 8.14
C VAL A 345 5.30 6.25 7.58
N LEU A 346 6.55 5.76 7.61
CA LEU A 346 7.71 6.44 7.06
C LEU A 346 7.59 6.65 5.53
N PHE A 347 7.07 5.67 4.79
CA PHE A 347 6.81 5.83 3.35
C PHE A 347 5.76 6.90 3.05
N TYR A 348 4.69 6.99 3.85
CA TYR A 348 3.68 8.04 3.72
C TYR A 348 4.26 9.44 4.01
N VAL A 349 5.01 9.58 5.11
CA VAL A 349 5.63 10.85 5.49
C VAL A 349 6.66 11.30 4.44
N ILE A 350 7.59 10.43 4.04
CA ILE A 350 8.61 10.75 3.04
C ILE A 350 7.95 11.03 1.68
N GLY A 351 6.97 10.22 1.26
CA GLY A 351 6.24 10.42 0.01
C GLY A 351 5.55 11.79 -0.04
N PHE A 352 4.91 12.20 1.05
CA PHE A 352 4.30 13.51 1.18
C PHE A 352 5.34 14.65 1.15
N LEU A 353 6.43 14.54 1.92
CA LEU A 353 7.51 15.53 1.95
C LEU A 353 8.18 15.70 0.58
N LEU A 354 8.37 14.60 -0.17
CA LEU A 354 8.89 14.66 -1.54
C LEU A 354 7.95 15.44 -2.45
N CYS A 355 6.64 15.20 -2.36
CA CYS A 355 5.66 15.95 -3.15
C CYS A 355 5.66 17.46 -2.79
N LEU A 356 5.74 17.79 -1.49
CA LEU A 356 5.86 19.18 -1.03
C LEU A 356 7.13 19.85 -1.55
N LYS A 357 8.27 19.18 -1.46
CA LYS A 357 9.57 19.68 -1.94
C LYS A 357 9.51 20.07 -3.41
N GLU A 358 8.87 19.25 -4.25
CA GLU A 358 8.74 19.52 -5.68
C GLU A 358 7.91 20.76 -5.97
N ILE A 359 6.84 21.00 -5.20
CA ILE A 359 6.04 22.22 -5.33
C ILE A 359 6.83 23.45 -4.91
N ILE A 360 7.53 23.39 -3.77
CA ILE A 360 8.33 24.51 -3.26
C ILE A 360 9.43 24.86 -4.25
N ARG A 361 10.14 23.85 -4.77
CA ARG A 361 11.18 24.02 -5.81
C ARG A 361 10.62 24.70 -7.05
N ASN A 362 9.43 24.31 -7.49
CA ASN A 362 8.78 24.91 -8.64
C ASN A 362 8.39 26.38 -8.40
N LYS A 363 7.81 26.71 -7.24
CA LYS A 363 7.47 28.11 -6.87
C LYS A 363 8.70 29.01 -6.85
N ILE A 364 9.81 28.55 -6.25
CA ILE A 364 11.08 29.30 -6.22
C ILE A 364 11.61 29.53 -7.65
N SER A 365 11.53 28.53 -8.52
CA SER A 365 11.97 28.65 -9.91
C SER A 365 11.16 29.69 -10.72
N ILE A 366 9.87 29.84 -10.40
CA ILE A 366 8.98 30.82 -11.01
C ILE A 366 9.33 32.21 -10.48
N LEU A 367 9.52 32.36 -9.17
CA LEU A 367 9.87 33.64 -8.53
C LEU A 367 11.18 34.22 -9.06
N ASN A 368 12.21 33.38 -9.21
CA ASN A 368 13.50 33.79 -9.77
C ASN A 368 13.42 34.23 -11.24
N ARG A 369 12.35 33.88 -11.94
CA ARG A 369 12.12 34.25 -13.35
C ARG A 369 11.42 35.60 -13.53
N PHE A 370 10.79 36.11 -12.47
CA PHE A 370 10.17 37.43 -12.44
C PHE A 370 11.08 38.53 -11.87
N ASN A 371 12.23 38.14 -11.30
CA ASN A 371 13.26 39.06 -10.78
C ASN A 371 14.41 39.32 -11.77
N PHE A 372 14.23 38.96 -13.05
CA PHE A 372 15.06 39.35 -14.20
C PHE A 372 14.14 39.96 -15.25
#